data_AF-F9Q6I0-F1
#
_entry.id   AF-F9Q6I0-F1
#
_cell.length_a   1.000
_cell.length_b   1.000
_cell.length_c   1.000
_cell.angle_alpha   90.00
_cell.angle_beta   90.00
_cell.angle_gamma   90.00
#
_symmetry.space_group_name_H-M   'P 1'
#
loop_
_entity.id
_entity.type
_entity.pdbx_description
1 polymer ?
#
loop_
_entity_poly.entity_id
_entity_poly.type
_entity_poly.pdbx_seq_one_letter_code
_entity_poly.pdbx_strand_id
1 'polypeptide(L)' 'MIKQLEAFDEVVEAYYTTGNYSIFIKVMTHTIAELHSVLATKIQLIDEIQSTETLISMQNPILRDIKP' A
#
# COMPACT_ATOMS: atom_id res chain seq x y z
N MET A 1 9.61 10.02 0.19
CA MET A 1 8.80 8.78 0.23
C MET A 1 7.94 8.54 1.49
N ILE A 2 8.39 7.95 2.63
CA ILE A 2 7.42 7.42 3.64
C ILE A 2 6.55 8.48 4.33
N LYS A 3 7.10 9.66 4.62
CA LYS A 3 6.34 10.81 5.16
C LYS A 3 5.22 11.27 4.23
N GLN A 4 5.37 11.06 2.92
CA GLN A 4 4.32 11.38 1.95
C GLN A 4 3.21 10.33 1.98
N LEU A 5 3.58 9.04 2.16
CA LEU A 5 2.62 7.95 2.33
C LEU A 5 1.81 8.09 3.62
N GLU A 6 2.42 8.59 4.71
CA GLU A 6 1.71 8.90 5.96
C GLU A 6 0.61 9.96 5.81
N ALA A 7 0.67 10.79 4.75
CA ALA A 7 -0.36 11.80 4.48
C ALA A 7 -1.59 11.23 3.74
N PHE A 8 -1.58 9.95 3.37
CA PHE A 8 -2.67 9.32 2.63
C PHE A 8 -3.48 8.42 3.55
N ASP A 9 -4.73 8.80 3.81
CA ASP A 9 -5.65 8.05 4.67
C ASP A 9 -5.91 6.61 4.18
N GLU A 10 -5.75 6.37 2.87
CA GLU A 10 -5.92 5.04 2.29
C GLU A 10 -4.76 4.10 2.64
N VAL A 11 -3.59 4.61 3.02
CA VAL A 11 -2.41 3.81 3.41
C VAL A 11 -2.52 3.48 4.90
N VAL A 12 -2.99 2.26 5.20
CA VAL A 12 -3.26 1.84 6.59
C VAL A 12 -2.06 1.16 7.25
N GLU A 13 -1.14 0.61 6.47
CA GLU A 13 0.09 0.00 6.97
C GLU A 13 1.24 0.25 5.98
N ALA A 14 2.45 0.44 6.50
CA ALA A 14 3.65 0.60 5.69
C ALA A 14 4.86 -0.03 6.40
N TYR A 15 5.67 -0.77 5.65
CA TYR A 15 6.80 -1.53 6.17
C TYR A 15 8.03 -1.33 5.29
N TYR A 16 9.18 -1.12 5.93
CA TYR A 16 10.47 -1.26 5.27
C TYR A 16 10.84 -2.74 5.21
N THR A 17 11.11 -3.24 4.02
CA THR A 17 11.37 -4.66 3.78
C THR A 17 12.78 -4.88 3.26
N THR A 18 13.38 -6.02 3.62
CA THR A 18 14.59 -6.53 2.97
C THR A 18 14.17 -7.39 1.77
N GLY A 19 14.71 -7.14 0.58
CA GLY A 19 14.39 -7.91 -0.63
C GLY A 19 14.23 -7.03 -1.87
N ASN A 20 13.38 -7.46 -2.81
CA ASN A 20 13.18 -6.79 -4.09
C ASN A 20 12.43 -5.45 -3.97
N TYR A 21 11.67 -5.26 -2.89
CA TYR A 21 10.92 -4.03 -2.62
C TYR A 21 11.48 -3.32 -1.41
N SER A 22 11.72 -2.02 -1.54
CA SER A 22 12.19 -1.17 -0.44
C SER A 22 11.09 -0.87 0.57
N ILE A 23 9.83 -0.82 0.11
CA ILE A 23 8.64 -0.58 0.92
C ILE A 23 7.54 -1.55 0.49
N PHE A 24 6.87 -2.11 1.49
CA PHE A 24 5.61 -2.83 1.33
C PHE A 24 4.51 -2.07 2.08
N ILE A 25 3.42 -1.72 1.39
CA ILE A 25 2.29 -1.00 1.99
C ILE A 25 0.98 -1.76 1.81
N LYS A 26 0.05 -1.52 2.74
CA LYS A 26 -1.34 -1.96 2.64
C LYS A 26 -2.23 -0.75 2.42
N VAL A 27 -2.99 -0.78 1.33
CA VAL A 27 -3.92 0.28 0.95
C VAL A 27 -5.34 -0.25 1.05
N MET A 28 -6.24 0.50 1.69
CA MET A 28 -7.66 0.19 1.82
C MET A 28 -8.48 1.22 1.06
N THR A 29 -9.36 0.75 0.17
CA THR A 29 -10.28 1.58 -0.62
C THR A 29 -11.64 0.89 -0.70
N HIS A 30 -12.70 1.64 -1.03
CA HIS A 30 -14.03 1.06 -1.14
C HIS A 30 -14.27 0.41 -2.51
N THR A 31 -13.58 0.88 -3.55
CA THR A 31 -13.73 0.37 -4.92
C THR A 31 -12.40 0.23 -5.65
N ILE A 32 -12.37 -0.63 -6.68
CA ILE A 32 -11.21 -0.77 -7.57
C ILE A 32 -10.90 0.55 -8.30
N ALA A 33 -11.92 1.34 -8.64
CA ALA A 33 -11.73 2.65 -9.28
C ALA A 33 -10.99 3.63 -8.37
N GLU A 34 -11.34 3.65 -7.08
CA GLU A 34 -10.61 4.42 -6.06
C GLU A 34 -9.17 3.93 -5.91
N LEU A 35 -8.95 2.60 -5.85
CA LEU A 35 -7.59 2.04 -5.81
C LEU A 35 -6.74 2.50 -6.99
N HIS A 36 -7.26 2.42 -8.21
CA HIS A 36 -6.56 2.92 -9.39
C HIS A 36 -6.27 4.42 -9.31
N SER A 37 -7.21 5.21 -8.81
CA SER A 37 -7.00 6.65 -8.61
C SER A 37 -5.88 6.92 -7.60
N VAL A 38 -5.88 6.25 -6.44
CA VAL A 38 -4.84 6.39 -5.40
C VAL A 38 -3.47 5.99 -5.95
N LEU A 39 -3.39 4.88 -6.69
CA LEU A 39 -2.14 4.43 -7.30
C LEU A 39 -1.61 5.45 -8.31
N ALA A 40 -2.45 5.89 -9.26
CA ALA A 40 -2.02 6.76 -10.36
C ALA A 40 -1.79 8.22 -9.95
N THR A 41 -2.59 8.74 -9.03
CA THR A 41 -2.60 10.18 -8.68
C THR A 41 -1.90 10.51 -7.38
N LYS A 42 -1.63 9.53 -6.52
CA LYS A 42 -0.94 9.76 -5.25
C LYS A 42 0.40 9.01 -5.22
N ILE A 43 0.36 7.69 -5.35
CA ILE A 43 1.55 6.84 -5.14
C ILE A 43 2.55 7.00 -6.28
N GLN A 44 2.12 6.86 -7.53
CA GLN A 44 3.01 6.94 -8.70
C GLN A 44 3.59 8.35 -8.97
N LEU A 45 3.04 9.39 -8.33
CA LEU A 45 3.58 10.75 -8.42
C LEU A 45 4.74 11.01 -7.44
N ILE A 46 5.05 10.06 -6.55
CA ILE A 46 6.19 10.17 -5.65
C ILE A 46 7.48 9.93 -6.45
N ASP A 47 8.30 10.97 -6.61
CA ASP A 47 9.52 10.95 -7.42
C ASP A 47 10.49 9.80 -7.08
N GLU A 48 10.51 9.35 -5.83
CA GLU A 48 11.40 8.26 -5.40
C GLU A 48 10.88 6.85 -5.76
N ILE A 49 9.63 6.73 -6.22
CA ILE A 49 9.02 5.45 -6.60
C ILE A 49 9.30 5.17 -8.08
N GLN A 50 10.13 4.16 -8.34
CA GLN A 50 10.48 3.75 -9.70
C GLN A 50 9.42 2.82 -10.33
N SER A 51 8.84 1.94 -9.52
CA SER A 51 7.83 0.99 -9.96
C SER A 51 6.99 0.53 -8.77
N THR A 52 5.77 0.07 -9.07
CA THR A 52 4.83 -0.44 -8.09
C THR A 52 4.30 -1.79 -8.55
N GLU A 53 4.32 -2.80 -7.67
CA GLU A 53 3.55 -4.03 -7.86
C GLU A 53 2.34 -3.99 -6.92
N THR A 54 1.15 -4.30 -7.44
CA THR A 54 -0.10 -4.28 -6.66
C THR A 54 -0.69 -5.67 -6.57
N LEU A 55 -0.86 -6.14 -5.34
CA LEU A 55 -1.50 -7.42 -5.01
C LEU A 55 -2.91 -7.12 -4.47
N ILE A 56 -3.95 -7.49 -5.22
CA ILE A 56 -5.34 -7.29 -4.80
C ILE A 56 -5.79 -8.49 -3.95
N SER A 57 -6.17 -8.22 -2.70
CA SER A 57 -6.75 -9.24 -1.83
C SER A 57 -8.18 -9.56 -2.29
N MET A 58 -8.38 -10.77 -2.80
CA MET A 58 -9.71 -11.25 -3.22
C MET A 58 -10.51 -11.83 -2.06
N GLN A 59 -9.81 -12.42 -1.09
CA GLN A 59 -10.37 -13.00 0.12
C GLN A 59 -9.34 -12.88 1.25
N ASN A 60 -9.82 -12.60 2.47
CA ASN A 60 -8.98 -12.56 3.67
C ASN A 60 -9.49 -13.59 4.70
N PRO A 61 -9.22 -14.90 4.51
CA PRO A 61 -9.79 -15.96 5.33
C PRO A 61 -9.20 -16.05 6.74
N ILE A 62 -8.00 -15.49 6.96
CA ILE A 62 -7.31 -15.49 8.25
C ILE A 62 -7.00 -14.06 8.63
N LEU A 63 -7.78 -13.51 9.54
CA LEU A 63 -7.54 -12.21 10.15
C LEU A 63 -7.51 -12.40 11.68
N ARG A 64 -6.31 -12.42 12.25
CA ARG A 64 -6.10 -12.58 13.69
C ARG A 64 -4.74 -12.00 14.08
N ASP A 65 -4.65 -11.47 15.29
CA ASP A 65 -3.39 -10.99 15.86
C ASP A 65 -2.59 -12.13 16.53
N ILE A 66 -1.33 -11.82 16.89
CA ILE A 66 -0.48 -12.73 17.64
C ILE A 66 -1.15 -13.11 18.97
N LYS A 67 -1.15 -14.41 19.27
CA LYS A 67 -1.49 -14.88 20.61
C LYS A 67 -0.21 -14.83 21.45
N PRO A 68 -0.22 -14.19 22.63
CA PRO A 68 0.93 -14.11 23.49
C PRO A 68 1.39 -15.50 23.98
#